data_AF-A0A1V6BU57-F1
#
_entry.id   AF-A0A1V6BU57-F1
#
_cell.length_a   1.000
_cell.length_b   1.000
_cell.length_c   1.000
_cell.angle_alpha   90.00
_cell.angle_beta   90.00
_cell.angle_gamma   90.00
#
_symmetry.space_group_name_H-M   'P 1'
#
loop_
_entity.id
_entity.type
_entity.pdbx_description
1 polymer ?
#
loop_
_entity_poly.entity_id
_entity_poly.type
_entity_poly.pdbx_seq_one_letter_code
_entity_poly.pdbx_strand_id
1 'polypeptide(L)'
;MKEKPTLNKKGERKMKSVEEQVKNVIHKILEDEKSYKTSLNWAVNYCRHALSLSGEELKVQCLYILNNITRWRHPNAKDVRATLKAFTKR
;
A
#
# COMPACT_ATOMS: atom_id res chain seq x y z
N MET A 1 -10.39 13.15 17.55
CA MET A 1 -9.75 12.09 18.36
C MET A 1 -8.70 11.41 17.50
N LYS A 2 -7.43 11.41 17.91
CA LYS A 2 -6.38 10.61 17.25
C LYS A 2 -6.17 9.38 18.12
N GLU A 3 -6.44 8.19 17.61
CA GLU A 3 -6.15 6.95 18.31
C GLU A 3 -4.66 6.87 18.61
N LYS A 4 -4.33 6.77 19.90
CA LYS A 4 -2.95 6.66 20.36
C LYS A 4 -2.45 5.23 20.07
N PRO A 5 -1.18 5.05 19.68
CA PRO A 5 -0.60 3.73 19.55
C PRO A 5 -0.67 3.02 20.91
N THR A 6 -1.25 1.83 20.95
CA THR A 6 -1.27 0.98 22.13
C THR A 6 0.13 0.39 22.35
N LEU A 7 0.71 0.67 23.51
CA LEU A 7 2.02 0.17 23.95
C LEU A 7 1.91 -1.29 24.42
N ASN A 8 2.76 -2.17 23.89
CA ASN A 8 2.98 -3.50 24.47
C ASN A 8 3.92 -3.39 25.69
N LYS A 9 3.81 -4.31 26.66
CA LYS A 9 4.47 -4.31 27.98
C LYS A 9 6.02 -4.34 27.97
N LYS A 10 6.66 -4.36 26.81
CA LYS A 10 8.10 -4.10 26.61
C LYS A 10 8.20 -2.96 25.61
N GLY A 11 8.84 -1.86 25.98
CA GLY A 11 8.93 -0.60 25.22
C GLY A 11 9.66 -0.67 23.86
N GLU A 12 9.63 -1.80 23.17
CA GLU A 12 10.21 -2.00 21.85
C GLU A 12 9.17 -1.65 20.78
N ARG A 13 9.41 -0.57 20.02
CA ARG A 13 8.71 -0.37 18.75
C ARG A 13 9.16 -1.50 17.81
N LYS A 14 8.34 -2.53 17.63
CA LYS A 14 8.58 -3.56 16.62
C LYS A 14 8.63 -2.86 15.25
N MET A 15 9.80 -2.84 14.62
CA MET A 15 9.95 -2.32 13.27
C MET A 15 9.06 -3.14 12.35
N LYS A 16 8.11 -2.50 11.66
CA LYS A 16 7.22 -3.20 10.71
C LYS A 16 8.05 -3.81 9.59
N SER A 17 7.69 -5.02 9.17
CA SER A 17 8.33 -5.65 8.01
C SER A 17 8.13 -4.79 6.76
N VAL A 18 8.99 -4.96 5.75
CA VAL A 18 8.83 -4.23 4.48
C VAL A 18 7.49 -4.58 3.83
N GLU A 19 7.06 -5.83 3.89
CA GLU A 19 5.75 -6.23 3.36
C GLU A 19 4.59 -5.58 4.13
N GLU A 20 4.68 -5.45 5.45
CA GLU A 20 3.68 -4.71 6.23
C GLU A 20 3.62 -3.25 5.80
N GLN A 21 4.77 -2.61 5.52
CA GLN A 21 4.81 -1.24 5.00
C GLN A 21 4.12 -1.15 3.63
N VAL A 22 4.36 -2.11 2.73
CA VAL A 22 3.69 -2.23 1.44
C VAL A 22 2.17 -2.39 1.62
N LYS A 23 1.73 -3.32 2.48
CA LYS A 23 0.30 -3.54 2.72
C LYS A 23 -0.38 -2.31 3.33
N ASN A 24 0.30 -1.58 4.21
CA ASN A 24 -0.22 -0.31 4.75
C ASN A 24 -0.45 0.74 3.66
N VAL A 25 0.46 0.89 2.69
CA VAL A 25 0.26 1.85 1.59
C VAL A 25 -0.81 1.38 0.60
N ILE A 26 -0.98 0.07 0.42
CA ILE A 26 -2.08 -0.51 -0.38
C ILE A 26 -3.43 -0.19 0.26
N HIS A 27 -3.56 -0.29 1.59
CA HIS A 27 -4.78 0.15 2.28
C HIS A 27 -5.10 1.62 2.03
N LYS A 28 -4.09 2.50 1.94
CA LYS A 28 -4.29 3.94 1.62
C LYS A 28 -4.85 4.16 0.23
N ILE A 29 -4.55 3.28 -0.72
CA ILE A 29 -5.18 3.30 -2.05
C ILE A 29 -6.65 2.92 -1.92
N LEU A 30 -6.94 1.86 -1.17
CA LEU A 30 -8.29 1.34 -0.98
C LEU A 30 -9.19 2.28 -0.18
N GLU A 31 -8.65 3.14 0.68
CA GLU A 31 -9.39 4.19 1.39
C GLU A 31 -9.99 5.26 0.45
N ASP A 32 -9.48 5.41 -0.78
CA ASP A 32 -9.92 6.44 -1.74
C ASP A 32 -11.05 5.96 -2.67
N GLU A 33 -12.18 5.58 -2.08
CA GLU A 33 -13.33 5.00 -2.79
C GLU A 33 -13.89 5.89 -3.91
N LYS A 34 -13.85 7.21 -3.74
CA LYS A 34 -14.28 8.19 -4.76
C LYS A 34 -13.50 8.05 -6.08
N SER A 35 -12.28 7.54 -6.03
CA SER A 35 -11.42 7.36 -7.19
C SER A 35 -11.57 5.97 -7.84
N TYR A 36 -12.36 5.06 -7.26
CA TYR A 36 -12.50 3.69 -7.76
C TYR A 36 -13.00 3.64 -9.20
N LYS A 37 -14.00 4.43 -9.57
CA LYS A 37 -14.52 4.42 -10.96
C LYS A 37 -13.69 5.24 -11.94
N THR A 38 -12.62 5.89 -11.47
CA THR A 38 -11.81 6.81 -12.28
C THR A 38 -10.33 6.40 -12.26
N SER A 39 -9.50 7.08 -11.47
CA SER A 39 -8.06 6.89 -11.45
C SER A 39 -7.58 5.60 -10.77
N LEU A 40 -8.47 4.86 -10.11
CA LEU A 40 -8.14 3.60 -9.42
C LEU A 40 -8.82 2.36 -10.02
N ASN A 41 -9.59 2.48 -11.11
CA ASN A 41 -10.44 1.43 -11.68
C ASN A 41 -9.85 0.02 -11.60
N TRP A 42 -8.81 -0.25 -12.38
CA TRP A 42 -8.15 -1.55 -12.37
C TRP A 42 -7.26 -1.76 -11.14
N ALA A 43 -6.73 -0.69 -10.56
CA ALA A 43 -5.83 -0.74 -9.40
C ALA A 43 -6.49 -1.40 -8.18
N VAL A 44 -7.80 -1.21 -7.96
CA VAL A 44 -8.52 -1.76 -6.80
C VAL A 44 -8.40 -3.28 -6.72
N ASN A 45 -8.57 -3.99 -7.84
CA ASN A 45 -8.51 -5.45 -7.84
C ASN A 45 -7.10 -5.97 -7.55
N TYR A 46 -6.08 -5.34 -8.14
CA TYR A 46 -4.67 -5.67 -7.84
C TYR A 46 -4.34 -5.40 -6.36
N CYS A 47 -4.84 -4.30 -5.80
CA CYS A 47 -4.67 -3.96 -4.39
C CYS A 47 -5.28 -5.03 -3.47
N ARG A 48 -6.53 -5.44 -3.74
CA ARG A 48 -7.20 -6.48 -2.94
C ARG A 48 -6.47 -7.81 -3.00
N HIS A 49 -6.03 -8.21 -4.19
CA HIS A 49 -5.28 -9.45 -4.36
C HIS A 49 -3.92 -9.40 -3.66
N ALA A 50 -3.21 -8.27 -3.75
CA ALA A 50 -1.92 -8.09 -3.09
C ALA A 50 -1.96 -8.28 -1.56
N LEU A 51 -3.07 -7.97 -0.90
CA LEU A 51 -3.17 -8.08 0.57
C LEU A 51 -3.01 -9.53 1.08
N SER A 52 -3.41 -10.53 0.29
CA SER A 52 -3.24 -11.95 0.61
C SER A 52 -1.90 -12.55 0.18
N LEU A 53 -1.06 -11.79 -0.52
CA LEU A 53 0.21 -12.28 -1.09
C LEU A 53 1.41 -11.86 -0.24
N SER A 54 2.55 -12.47 -0.55
CA SER A 54 3.88 -12.18 0.02
C SER A 54 4.97 -12.42 -1.03
N GLY A 55 6.21 -12.02 -0.74
CA GLY A 55 7.37 -12.31 -1.58
C GLY A 55 7.23 -11.83 -3.02
N GLU A 56 7.59 -12.71 -3.97
CA GLU A 56 7.60 -12.39 -5.39
C GLU A 56 6.19 -12.13 -5.95
N GLU A 57 5.17 -12.84 -5.46
CA GLU A 57 3.79 -12.62 -5.90
C GLU A 57 3.27 -11.24 -5.50
N LEU A 58 3.59 -10.80 -4.27
CA LEU A 58 3.30 -9.44 -3.81
C LEU A 58 4.04 -8.40 -4.68
N LYS A 59 5.29 -8.68 -5.04
CA LYS A 59 6.10 -7.80 -5.89
C LYS A 59 5.51 -7.65 -7.29
N VAL A 60 5.04 -8.74 -7.88
CA VAL A 60 4.32 -8.72 -9.16
C VAL A 60 3.06 -7.86 -9.07
N GLN A 61 2.24 -8.01 -8.01
CA GLN A 61 1.07 -7.14 -7.84
C GLN A 61 1.44 -5.66 -7.66
N CYS A 62 2.54 -5.35 -6.97
CA CYS A 62 3.02 -3.98 -6.82
C CYS A 62 3.34 -3.33 -8.18
N LEU A 63 3.86 -4.09 -9.15
CA LEU A 63 4.11 -3.60 -10.52
C LEU A 63 2.79 -3.27 -11.24
N TYR A 64 1.78 -4.14 -11.15
CA TYR A 64 0.46 -3.88 -11.71
C TYR A 64 -0.20 -2.65 -11.08
N ILE A 65 -0.11 -2.51 -9.76
CA ILE A 65 -0.63 -1.34 -9.04
C ILE A 65 0.07 -0.07 -9.55
N LEU A 66 1.40 -0.05 -9.58
CA LEU A 66 2.18 1.11 -10.05
C LEU A 66 1.79 1.57 -11.46
N ASN A 67 1.56 0.62 -12.37
CA ASN A 67 1.16 0.92 -13.74
C ASN A 67 -0.24 1.58 -13.82
N ASN A 68 -1.14 1.21 -12.89
CA ASN A 68 -2.54 1.66 -12.91
C ASN A 68 -2.81 2.93 -12.08
N ILE A 69 -1.91 3.32 -11.15
CA ILE A 69 -2.09 4.52 -10.30
C ILE A 69 -1.34 5.76 -10.81
N THR A 70 -0.90 5.77 -12.07
CA THR A 70 -0.07 6.85 -12.64
C THR A 70 -0.76 8.22 -12.61
N ARG A 71 -2.08 8.25 -12.79
CA ARG A 71 -2.91 9.47 -12.76
C ARG A 71 -3.60 9.73 -11.42
N TRP A 72 -3.37 8.90 -10.41
CA TRP A 72 -4.00 9.04 -9.11
C TRP A 72 -3.44 10.26 -8.34
N ARG A 73 -4.32 11.21 -8.03
CA ARG A 73 -4.03 12.52 -7.41
C ARG A 73 -4.53 12.56 -5.96
N HIS A 74 -3.88 11.78 -5.11
CA HIS A 74 -4.14 11.74 -3.67
C HIS A 74 -2.97 12.36 -2.90
N PRO A 75 -3.18 13.01 -1.72
CA PRO A 75 -2.10 13.57 -0.91
C PRO A 75 -0.96 12.58 -0.64
N ASN A 76 -1.29 11.30 -0.43
CA ASN A 76 -0.32 10.24 -0.15
C ASN A 76 0.23 9.54 -1.41
N ALA A 77 -0.18 9.94 -2.62
CA ALA A 77 0.13 9.21 -3.83
C ALA A 77 1.65 9.17 -4.13
N LYS A 78 2.40 10.19 -3.73
CA LYS A 78 3.86 10.23 -3.86
C LYS A 78 4.51 9.14 -3.00
N ASP A 79 4.12 9.05 -1.73
CA ASP A 79 4.70 8.10 -0.76
C ASP A 79 4.30 6.66 -1.07
N VAL A 80 3.05 6.45 -1.52
CA VAL A 80 2.59 5.15 -2.02
C VAL A 80 3.46 4.69 -3.19
N ARG A 81 3.64 5.53 -4.22
CA ARG A 81 4.47 5.18 -5.38
C ARG A 81 5.93 4.92 -4.99
N ALA A 82 6.48 5.71 -4.06
CA ALA A 82 7.85 5.51 -3.59
C ALA A 82 8.01 4.16 -2.87
N THR A 83 7.08 3.82 -1.98
CA THR A 83 7.10 2.56 -1.22
C THR A 83 6.98 1.35 -2.13
N LEU A 84 6.01 1.35 -3.05
CA LEU A 84 5.82 0.25 -4.00
C LEU A 84 7.06 0.09 -4.92
N LYS A 85 7.61 1.19 -5.45
CA LYS A 85 8.83 1.14 -6.28
C LYS A 85 10.05 0.63 -5.53
N ALA A 86 10.18 0.97 -4.25
CA ALA A 86 11.28 0.50 -3.42
C ALA A 86 11.16 -1.01 -3.16
N PHE A 87 9.95 -1.53 -3.01
CA PHE A 87 9.72 -2.96 -2.85
C PHE A 87 10.04 -3.75 -4.13
N THR A 88 9.63 -3.24 -5.29
CA THR A 88 9.83 -3.95 -6.57
C THR A 88 11.28 -3.99 -7.06
N LYS A 89 12.18 -3.22 -6.45
CA LYS A 89 13.61 -3.19 -6.79
C LYS A 89 14.47 -4.05 -5.89
N ARG A 90 13.88 -4.63 -4.84
CA ARG A 90 14.54 -5.63 -3.98
C ARG A 90 14.54 -6.97 -4.67
#